data_AF-A0AAN9VYJ1-F1
#
_entry.id   AF-A0AAN9VYJ1-F1
#
_cell.length_a   1.000
_cell.length_b   1.000
_cell.length_c   1.000
_cell.angle_alpha   90.00
_cell.angle_beta   90.00
_cell.angle_gamma   90.00
#
_symmetry.space_group_name_H-M   'P 1'
#
loop_
_entity.id
_entity.type
_entity.pdbx_description
1 polymer ?
#
loop_
_entity_poly.entity_id
_entity_poly.type
_entity_poly.pdbx_seq_one_letter_code
_entity_poly.pdbx_strand_id
1 'polypeptide(L)'
;MNRGLALALALAALVAVALAAPAEEKYTDKYDNVNLDEILSNERLFKKYLECLLADNDSHCTADGKELRQNIPDALTNECGKCTDKQKSGVEKVLKFLKEEKKDDFEKLLAKWDPEGVYRKKYEAKYSS
;
A
#
# COMPACT_ATOMS: atom_id res chain seq x y z
N MET A 1 49.47 13.66 20.41
CA MET A 1 48.06 13.48 19.99
C MET A 1 47.17 14.13 21.04
N ASN A 2 46.47 15.22 20.71
CA ASN A 2 45.78 16.05 21.70
C ASN A 2 44.47 15.39 22.14
N ARG A 3 44.33 15.03 23.42
CA ARG A 3 43.16 14.28 23.95
C ARG A 3 41.82 15.01 23.70
N GLY A 4 41.85 16.35 23.62
CA GLY A 4 40.68 17.17 23.27
C GLY A 4 40.24 17.04 21.81
N LEU A 5 41.16 16.79 20.88
CA LEU A 5 40.83 16.59 19.46
C LEU A 5 40.14 15.23 19.23
N ALA A 6 40.57 14.21 19.97
CA ALA A 6 39.95 12.88 19.92
C ALA A 6 38.51 12.88 20.49
N LEU A 7 38.27 13.63 21.57
CA LEU A 7 36.94 13.80 22.15
C LEU A 7 35.99 14.59 21.24
N ALA A 8 36.48 15.65 20.59
CA ALA A 8 35.70 16.44 19.64
C ALA A 8 35.31 15.63 18.39
N LEU A 9 36.24 14.83 17.85
CA LEU A 9 35.96 13.94 16.71
C LEU A 9 34.98 12.82 17.07
N ALA A 10 35.09 12.24 18.28
CA ALA A 10 34.16 11.22 18.76
C ALA A 10 32.74 11.78 18.95
N LEU A 11 32.58 12.99 19.50
CA LEU A 11 31.27 13.64 19.61
C LEU A 11 30.66 13.98 18.25
N ALA A 12 31.47 14.50 17.31
CA ALA A 12 31.00 14.82 15.96
C ALA A 12 30.52 13.57 15.19
N ALA A 13 31.22 12.44 15.36
CA ALA A 13 30.82 11.16 14.78
C ALA A 13 29.49 10.63 15.36
N LEU A 14 29.27 10.79 16.67
CA LEU A 14 28.02 10.37 17.33
C LEU A 14 26.81 11.20 16.89
N VAL A 15 26.97 12.51 16.68
CA VAL A 15 25.89 13.39 16.19
C VAL A 15 25.54 13.09 14.73
N ALA A 16 26.52 12.75 13.89
CA ALA A 16 26.29 12.40 12.49
C ALA A 16 25.48 11.09 12.32
N VAL A 17 25.64 10.12 13.23
CA VAL A 17 24.89 8.85 13.21
C VAL A 17 23.44 9.04 13.67
N ALA A 18 23.17 9.98 14.58
CA ALA A 18 21.81 10.25 15.08
C ALA A 18 20.89 10.96 14.06
N LEU A 19 21.46 11.64 13.06
CA LEU A 19 20.71 12.36 12.01
C LEU A 19 20.45 11.51 10.75
N ALA A 20 21.09 10.35 10.63
CA ALA A 20 20.87 9.42 9.53
C ALA A 20 19.71 8.45 9.84
N ALA A 21 18.51 8.99 10.10
CA ALA A 21 17.32 8.16 10.01
C ALA A 21 17.16 7.75 8.53
N PRO A 22 17.04 6.45 8.20
CA PRO A 22 16.72 6.05 6.84
C PRO A 22 15.39 6.69 6.46
N ALA A 23 15.34 7.35 5.29
CA ALA A 23 14.08 7.81 4.76
C ALA A 23 13.13 6.61 4.65
N GLU A 24 11.91 6.72 5.18
CA GLU A 24 10.92 5.66 5.02
C GLU A 24 10.67 5.43 3.53
N GLU A 25 11.02 4.25 3.02
CA GLU A 25 10.70 3.88 1.65
C GLU A 25 9.19 3.82 1.46
N LYS A 26 8.65 4.67 0.60
CA LYS A 26 7.24 4.68 0.20
C LYS A 26 7.07 4.16 -1.22
N TYR A 27 5.88 3.64 -1.53
CA TYR A 27 5.47 3.43 -2.92
C TYR A 27 5.43 4.77 -3.66
N THR A 28 5.52 4.74 -4.98
CA THR A 28 5.43 5.96 -5.78
C THR A 28 4.10 6.68 -5.55
N ASP A 29 4.14 8.00 -5.45
CA ASP A 29 2.97 8.88 -5.34
C ASP A 29 2.43 9.33 -6.71
N LYS A 30 3.04 8.87 -7.80
CA LYS A 30 2.72 9.27 -9.18
C LYS A 30 1.22 9.14 -9.52
N TYR A 31 0.54 8.17 -8.92
CA TYR A 31 -0.87 7.87 -9.17
C TYR A 31 -1.80 8.25 -8.01
N ASP A 32 -1.31 9.00 -7.02
CA ASP A 32 -2.13 9.42 -5.86
C ASP A 32 -3.28 10.37 -6.22
N ASN A 33 -3.29 10.91 -7.43
CA ASN A 33 -4.35 11.78 -7.94
C ASN A 33 -5.33 11.05 -8.87
N VAL A 34 -5.27 9.71 -8.95
CA VAL A 34 -6.28 8.91 -9.65
C VAL A 34 -7.65 9.16 -9.01
N ASN A 35 -8.67 9.40 -9.84
CA ASN A 35 -10.02 9.72 -9.37
C ASN A 35 -10.78 8.44 -8.97
N LEU A 36 -10.67 8.06 -7.69
CA LEU A 36 -11.35 6.89 -7.16
C LEU A 36 -12.88 6.98 -7.26
N ASP A 37 -13.48 8.17 -7.13
CA ASP A 37 -14.94 8.32 -7.24
C ASP A 37 -15.44 7.97 -8.63
N GLU A 38 -14.74 8.44 -9.66
CA GLU A 38 -15.08 8.12 -11.05
C GLU A 38 -14.92 6.62 -11.33
N ILE A 39 -13.84 6.01 -10.85
CA ILE A 39 -13.61 4.57 -11.05
C ILE A 39 -14.69 3.74 -10.35
N LEU A 40 -15.00 4.03 -9.09
CA LEU A 40 -15.95 3.25 -8.30
C LEU A 40 -17.40 3.45 -8.76
N SER A 41 -17.74 4.65 -9.24
CA SER A 41 -19.09 4.94 -9.76
C SER A 41 -19.32 4.47 -11.21
N ASN A 42 -18.25 4.19 -11.96
CA ASN A 42 -18.33 3.77 -13.35
C ASN A 42 -18.04 2.27 -13.50
N GLU A 43 -19.09 1.48 -13.74
CA GLU A 43 -19.00 0.02 -13.86
C GLU A 43 -17.95 -0.46 -14.88
N ARG A 44 -17.82 0.25 -16.01
CA ARG A 44 -16.83 -0.10 -17.04
C ARG A 44 -15.40 0.13 -16.55
N LEU A 45 -15.14 1.21 -15.83
CA LEU A 45 -13.82 1.49 -15.28
C LEU A 45 -13.51 0.52 -14.14
N PHE A 46 -14.41 0.39 -13.17
CA PHE A 46 -14.28 -0.57 -12.07
C PHE A 46 -13.94 -1.97 -12.59
N LYS A 47 -14.67 -2.45 -13.59
CA LYS A 47 -14.45 -3.79 -14.16
C LYS A 47 -13.05 -3.96 -14.74
N LYS A 48 -12.48 -2.93 -15.38
CA LYS A 48 -11.10 -3.00 -15.89
C LYS A 48 -10.07 -3.17 -14.77
N TYR A 49 -10.23 -2.46 -13.65
CA TYR A 49 -9.36 -2.65 -12.49
C TYR A 49 -9.56 -4.04 -11.88
N LEU A 50 -10.80 -4.50 -11.76
CA LEU A 50 -11.09 -5.83 -11.24
C LEU A 50 -10.48 -6.93 -12.12
N GLU A 51 -10.63 -6.85 -13.45
CA GLU A 51 -10.03 -7.77 -14.42
C GLU A 51 -8.50 -7.75 -14.30
N CYS A 52 -7.89 -6.56 -14.22
CA CYS A 52 -6.46 -6.41 -13.96
C CYS A 52 -6.03 -7.09 -12.66
N LEU A 53 -6.78 -6.98 -11.57
CA LEU A 53 -6.41 -7.54 -10.27
C LEU A 53 -6.68 -9.04 -10.15
N LEU A 54 -7.64 -9.59 -10.89
CA LEU A 54 -7.98 -11.01 -10.88
C LEU A 54 -7.19 -11.84 -11.90
N ALA A 55 -6.69 -11.21 -12.97
CA ALA A 55 -5.89 -11.89 -13.99
C ALA A 55 -4.61 -12.52 -13.40
N ASP A 56 -3.99 -13.45 -14.12
CA ASP A 56 -2.70 -14.04 -13.71
C ASP A 56 -1.49 -13.19 -14.11
N ASN A 57 -1.67 -12.28 -15.05
CA ASN A 57 -0.67 -11.31 -15.48
C ASN A 57 -1.27 -9.90 -15.55
N ASP A 58 -0.45 -8.92 -15.92
CA ASP A 58 -0.79 -7.50 -15.97
C ASP A 58 -1.24 -7.01 -17.36
N SER A 59 -1.50 -7.91 -18.31
CA SER A 59 -1.81 -7.54 -19.71
C SER A 59 -3.09 -6.70 -19.86
N HIS A 60 -4.01 -6.80 -18.89
CA HIS A 60 -5.26 -6.04 -18.86
C HIS A 60 -5.17 -4.77 -18.01
N CYS A 61 -4.01 -4.50 -17.40
CA CYS A 61 -3.83 -3.39 -16.48
C CYS A 61 -3.52 -2.08 -17.20
N THR A 62 -4.12 -0.99 -16.71
CA THR A 62 -3.59 0.36 -16.92
C THR A 62 -2.29 0.54 -16.14
N ALA A 63 -1.54 1.61 -16.42
CA ALA A 63 -0.25 1.84 -15.77
C ALA A 63 -0.37 1.98 -14.23
N ASP A 64 -1.43 2.62 -13.75
CA ASP A 64 -1.74 2.76 -12.33
C ASP A 64 -2.31 1.45 -11.73
N GLY A 65 -3.12 0.70 -12.48
CA GLY A 65 -3.59 -0.62 -12.07
C GLY A 65 -2.45 -1.63 -11.92
N LYS A 66 -1.42 -1.53 -12.78
CA LYS A 66 -0.20 -2.34 -12.71
C LYS A 66 0.61 -2.01 -11.46
N GLU A 67 0.81 -0.72 -11.16
CA GLU A 67 1.47 -0.27 -9.94
C GLU A 67 0.76 -0.83 -8.70
N LEU A 68 -0.57 -0.68 -8.64
CA LEU A 68 -1.39 -1.25 -7.57
C LEU A 68 -1.18 -2.76 -7.45
N ARG A 69 -1.35 -3.50 -8.56
CA ARG A 69 -1.20 -4.97 -8.60
C ARG A 69 0.15 -5.43 -8.06
N GLN A 70 1.23 -4.75 -8.44
CA GLN A 70 2.60 -5.09 -8.04
C GLN A 70 2.84 -4.88 -6.54
N ASN A 71 2.20 -3.87 -5.96
CA ASN A 71 2.40 -3.50 -4.55
C ASN A 71 1.47 -4.23 -3.58
N ILE A 72 0.35 -4.82 -4.04
CA ILE A 72 -0.61 -5.53 -3.17
C ILE A 72 0.05 -6.58 -2.25
N PRO A 73 0.90 -7.51 -2.75
CA PRO A 73 1.49 -8.53 -1.87
C PRO A 73 2.31 -7.93 -0.73
N ASP A 74 3.17 -6.96 -1.04
CA ASP A 74 3.99 -6.28 -0.04
C ASP A 74 3.11 -5.48 0.95
N ALA A 75 2.13 -4.74 0.44
CA ALA A 75 1.21 -3.93 1.26
C ALA A 75 0.36 -4.77 2.23
N LEU A 76 -0.05 -5.97 1.82
CA LEU A 76 -0.73 -6.91 2.71
C LEU A 76 0.19 -7.39 3.84
N THR A 77 1.47 -7.68 3.53
CA THR A 77 2.43 -8.16 4.52
C THR A 77 2.78 -7.09 5.56
N ASN A 78 2.96 -5.84 5.11
CA ASN A 78 3.50 -4.74 5.89
C ASN A 78 2.43 -3.75 6.39
N GLU A 79 1.15 -4.10 6.24
CA GLU A 79 0.02 -3.26 6.62
C GLU A 79 -0.01 -1.87 5.96
N CYS A 80 0.30 -1.82 4.66
CA CYS A 80 0.42 -0.57 3.91
C CYS A 80 1.47 0.39 4.53
N GLY A 81 2.51 -0.14 5.18
CA GLY A 81 3.55 0.65 5.86
C GLY A 81 4.31 1.59 4.90
N LYS A 82 4.42 1.17 3.63
CA LYS A 82 5.01 1.95 2.54
C LYS A 82 4.00 2.83 1.78
N CYS A 83 2.72 2.78 2.12
CA CYS A 83 1.71 3.59 1.45
C CYS A 83 1.81 5.07 1.84
N THR A 84 1.53 5.96 0.89
CA THR A 84 1.27 7.37 1.18
C THR A 84 -0.04 7.54 1.95
N ASP A 85 -0.25 8.70 2.57
CA ASP A 85 -1.50 8.94 3.29
C ASP A 85 -2.72 8.94 2.35
N LYS A 86 -2.55 9.43 1.11
CA LYS A 86 -3.59 9.33 0.07
C LYS A 86 -3.90 7.89 -0.30
N GLN A 87 -2.89 7.05 -0.44
CA GLN A 87 -3.07 5.62 -0.73
C GLN A 87 -3.79 4.91 0.42
N LYS A 88 -3.46 5.21 1.69
CA LYS A 88 -4.16 4.64 2.85
C LYS A 88 -5.64 5.01 2.85
N SER A 89 -5.98 6.30 2.72
CA SER A 89 -7.38 6.75 2.63
C SER A 89 -8.10 6.17 1.41
N GLY A 90 -7.39 6.03 0.28
CA GLY A 90 -7.91 5.39 -0.92
C GLY A 90 -8.25 3.91 -0.71
N VAL A 91 -7.36 3.16 -0.08
CA VAL A 91 -7.57 1.74 0.27
C VAL A 91 -8.79 1.59 1.18
N GLU A 92 -8.92 2.41 2.23
CA GLU A 92 -10.09 2.38 3.12
C GLU A 92 -11.40 2.58 2.36
N LYS A 93 -11.44 3.59 1.48
CA LYS A 93 -12.60 3.88 0.64
C LYS A 93 -12.96 2.72 -0.29
N VAL A 94 -11.97 2.17 -1.00
CA VAL A 94 -12.16 1.07 -1.94
C VAL A 94 -12.62 -0.19 -1.21
N LEU A 95 -12.01 -0.53 -0.07
CA LEU A 95 -12.39 -1.69 0.73
C LEU A 95 -13.82 -1.56 1.27
N LYS A 96 -14.21 -0.37 1.73
CA LYS A 96 -15.59 -0.11 2.17
C LYS A 96 -16.58 -0.34 1.03
N PHE A 97 -16.34 0.28 -0.14
CA PHE A 97 -17.17 0.09 -1.32
C PHE A 97 -17.28 -1.38 -1.74
N LEU A 98 -16.16 -2.10 -1.77
CA LEU A 98 -16.15 -3.52 -2.13
C LEU A 98 -17.00 -4.37 -1.16
N LYS A 99 -16.88 -4.13 0.15
CA LYS A 99 -17.65 -4.85 1.17
C LYS A 99 -19.15 -4.53 1.16
N GLU A 100 -19.52 -3.29 0.87
CA GLU A 100 -20.91 -2.83 0.92
C GLU A 100 -21.63 -3.12 -0.41
N GLU A 101 -21.01 -2.76 -1.53
CA GLU A 101 -21.64 -2.70 -2.85
C GLU A 101 -21.22 -3.81 -3.82
N LYS A 102 -20.04 -4.42 -3.63
CA LYS A 102 -19.45 -5.41 -4.56
C LYS A 102 -18.96 -6.68 -3.88
N LYS A 103 -19.78 -7.24 -2.98
CA LYS A 103 -19.43 -8.39 -2.12
C LYS A 103 -18.85 -9.58 -2.89
N ASP A 104 -19.48 -9.96 -4.01
CA ASP A 104 -19.00 -11.09 -4.82
C ASP A 104 -17.62 -10.84 -5.42
N ASP A 105 -17.34 -9.60 -5.86
CA ASP A 105 -16.03 -9.23 -6.39
C ASP A 105 -14.99 -9.08 -5.28
N PHE A 106 -15.41 -8.64 -4.10
CA PHE A 106 -14.56 -8.62 -2.91
C PHE A 106 -14.10 -10.04 -2.53
N GLU A 107 -15.01 -11.02 -2.50
CA GLU A 107 -14.65 -12.41 -2.20
C GLU A 107 -13.73 -13.02 -3.28
N LYS A 108 -13.90 -12.66 -4.57
CA LYS A 108 -12.94 -13.06 -5.63
C LYS A 108 -11.54 -12.48 -5.38
N LEU A 109 -11.47 -11.21 -4.98
CA LEU A 109 -10.20 -10.56 -4.67
C LEU A 109 -9.53 -11.20 -3.45
N LEU A 110 -10.30 -11.55 -2.40
CA LEU A 110 -9.78 -12.29 -1.26
C LEU A 110 -9.25 -13.66 -1.68
N ALA A 111 -9.99 -14.41 -2.50
CA ALA A 111 -9.52 -15.70 -3.01
C ALA A 111 -8.21 -15.58 -3.81
N LYS A 112 -7.97 -14.45 -4.50
CA LYS A 112 -6.74 -14.21 -5.28
C LYS A 112 -5.56 -13.78 -4.40
N TRP A 113 -5.78 -12.87 -3.46
CA TRP A 113 -4.72 -12.16 -2.75
C TRP A 113 -4.53 -12.58 -1.29
N ASP A 114 -5.54 -13.20 -0.69
CA ASP A 114 -5.54 -13.71 0.68
C ASP A 114 -6.29 -15.06 0.78
N PRO A 115 -5.88 -16.10 0.01
CA PRO A 115 -6.60 -17.37 -0.05
C PRO A 115 -6.67 -18.10 1.31
N GLU A 116 -5.69 -17.88 2.18
CA GLU A 116 -5.62 -18.47 3.53
C GLU A 116 -6.37 -17.62 4.58
N GLY A 117 -6.84 -16.42 4.20
CA GLY A 117 -7.54 -15.49 5.08
C GLY A 117 -6.66 -14.92 6.19
N VAL A 118 -5.33 -14.90 6.00
CA VAL A 118 -4.37 -14.43 7.02
C VAL A 118 -4.55 -12.93 7.23
N TYR A 119 -4.65 -12.16 6.15
CA TYR A 119 -4.75 -10.71 6.22
C TYR A 119 -6.16 -10.27 6.62
N ARG A 120 -7.20 -10.94 6.12
CA ARG A 120 -8.60 -10.71 6.51
C ARG A 120 -8.77 -10.82 8.02
N LYS A 121 -8.29 -11.92 8.62
CA LYS A 121 -8.34 -12.12 10.08
C LYS A 121 -7.58 -11.04 10.84
N LYS A 122 -6.38 -10.68 10.35
CA LYS A 122 -5.54 -9.63 10.95
C LYS A 122 -6.26 -8.28 10.96
N TYR A 123 -6.90 -7.90 9.86
CA TYR A 123 -7.59 -6.61 9.76
C TYR A 123 -8.96 -6.60 10.42
N GLU A 124 -9.72 -7.70 10.40
CA GLU A 124 -10.96 -7.83 11.16
C GLU A 124 -10.69 -7.64 12.66
N ALA A 125 -9.63 -8.22 13.21
CA ALA A 125 -9.25 -8.01 14.61
C ALA A 125 -8.87 -6.55 14.93
N LYS A 126 -8.29 -5.83 13.96
CA LYS A 126 -7.82 -4.44 14.14
C LYS A 126 -8.93 -3.40 13.98
N TYR A 127 -9.93 -3.67 13.14
CA TYR A 127 -10.95 -2.69 12.74
C TYR A 127 -12.39 -3.07 13.13
N SER A 128 -12.61 -4.19 13.84
CA SER A 128 -13.93 -4.55 14.40
C SER A 128 -14.17 -3.92 15.79
N SER A 129 -13.94 -2.61 15.91
CA SER A 129 -14.35 -1.81 17.08
C SER A 129 -15.43 -0.81 16.71
#